data_AF-A0AAJ7EKH1-F1
#
_entry.id   AF-A0AAJ7EKH1-F1
#
_cell.length_a   1.000
_cell.length_b   1.000
_cell.length_c   1.000
_cell.angle_alpha   90.00
_cell.angle_beta   90.00
_cell.angle_gamma   90.00
#
_symmetry.space_group_name_H-M   'P 1'
#
loop_
_entity.id
_entity.type
_entity.pdbx_description
1 polymer ?
#
loop_
_entity_poly.entity_id
_entity_poly.type
_entity_poly.pdbx_seq_one_letter_code
_entity_poly.pdbx_strand_id
1 'polypeptide(L)'
;MASDILASSGSEIRENLVTTAVKFLSNPNVQRCTLESKERFLRNKGLTDREIQKAIEKCGELIDVPSIASDFMFFNSSRQSWLRERVLPIIVYGGFMYGCYWFYKNCVKHLIFVEEPKRKSTAECIEELRKSLDVLNSSVTSLRNEVQAAAQHNALRFQLDNLKSDIASVKGILLNRNQFPSLKTRTEPPSIPAWQRQSEEASATEVAVEEKKKSHRSRSQRSESGGSNSSEGEHATKNSDSSLEIIT
;
A
#
# COMPACT_ATOMS: atom_id res chain seq x y z
N MET A 1 -71.49 51.36 61.14
CA MET A 1 -72.88 50.90 61.38
C MET A 1 -73.66 50.74 60.08
N ALA A 2 -73.99 51.83 59.36
CA ALA A 2 -74.75 51.72 58.10
C ALA A 2 -73.90 51.39 56.85
N SER A 3 -72.59 51.68 56.91
CA SER A 3 -71.60 51.45 55.85
C SER A 3 -71.33 49.97 55.57
N ASP A 4 -71.37 49.15 56.61
CA ASP A 4 -70.63 47.88 56.63
C ASP A 4 -71.45 46.73 56.01
N ILE A 5 -72.78 46.88 55.98
CA ILE A 5 -73.73 45.92 55.41
C ILE A 5 -73.63 45.89 53.87
N LEU A 6 -73.32 47.03 53.24
CA LEU A 6 -73.18 47.13 51.76
C LEU A 6 -71.88 46.50 51.22
N ALA A 7 -70.88 46.25 52.08
CA ALA A 7 -69.63 45.57 51.68
C ALA A 7 -69.76 44.03 51.65
N SER A 8 -70.67 43.47 52.44
CA SER A 8 -70.84 42.01 52.57
C SER A 8 -71.40 41.38 51.29
N SER A 9 -72.41 42.01 50.68
CA SER A 9 -73.05 41.53 49.44
C SER A 9 -72.17 41.65 48.19
N GLY A 10 -71.08 42.44 48.25
CA GLY A 10 -70.02 42.46 47.23
C GLY A 10 -68.92 41.41 47.43
N SER A 11 -68.93 40.68 48.55
CA SER A 11 -67.89 39.69 48.91
C SER A 11 -68.33 38.23 48.75
N GLU A 12 -69.63 37.98 48.60
CA GLU A 12 -70.20 36.64 48.50
C GLU A 12 -70.14 36.14 47.05
N ILE A 13 -69.36 35.08 46.82
CA ILE A 13 -69.07 34.55 45.48
C ILE A 13 -70.33 33.87 44.92
N ARG A 14 -70.91 34.42 43.84
CA ARG A 14 -72.17 33.91 43.27
C ARG A 14 -71.90 32.63 42.47
N GLU A 15 -71.88 31.50 43.15
CA GLU A 15 -71.53 30.17 42.60
C GLU A 15 -72.30 29.82 41.31
N ASN A 16 -73.53 30.29 41.14
CA ASN A 16 -74.32 30.13 39.91
C ASN A 16 -73.64 30.76 38.67
N LEU A 17 -73.01 31.92 38.83
CA LEU A 17 -72.26 32.59 37.76
C LEU A 17 -70.91 31.92 37.55
N VAL A 18 -70.24 31.47 38.62
CA VAL A 18 -68.99 30.68 38.52
C VAL A 18 -69.23 29.39 37.73
N THR A 19 -70.30 28.65 38.02
CA THR A 19 -70.69 27.44 37.28
C THR A 19 -71.04 27.74 35.81
N THR A 20 -71.72 28.86 35.55
CA THR A 20 -72.01 29.31 34.18
C THR A 20 -70.73 29.69 33.43
N ALA A 21 -69.76 30.32 34.10
CA ALA A 21 -68.45 30.64 33.55
C ALA A 21 -67.60 29.39 33.29
N VAL A 22 -67.57 28.41 34.20
CA VAL A 22 -66.93 27.10 33.95
C VAL A 22 -67.53 26.43 32.72
N LYS A 23 -68.87 26.42 32.57
CA LYS A 23 -69.55 25.87 31.38
C LYS A 23 -69.21 26.62 30.09
N PHE A 24 -68.94 27.93 30.16
CA PHE A 24 -68.46 28.73 29.03
C PHE A 24 -66.98 28.42 28.71
N LEU A 25 -66.10 28.41 29.71
CA LEU A 25 -64.67 28.12 29.58
C LEU A 25 -64.39 26.70 29.08
N SER A 26 -65.25 25.73 29.43
CA SER A 26 -65.21 24.34 28.96
C SER A 26 -65.62 24.15 27.49
N ASN A 27 -66.10 25.18 26.79
CA ASN A 27 -66.51 25.06 25.38
C ASN A 27 -65.27 25.05 24.45
N PRO A 28 -65.10 24.09 23.54
CA PRO A 28 -63.88 23.96 22.73
C PRO A 28 -63.61 25.16 21.80
N ASN A 29 -64.64 25.92 21.42
CA ASN A 29 -64.44 27.16 20.66
C ASN A 29 -63.92 28.30 21.55
N VAL A 30 -64.35 28.35 22.81
CA VAL A 30 -63.89 29.32 23.81
C VAL A 30 -62.48 28.95 24.29
N GLN A 31 -62.18 27.68 24.51
CA GLN A 31 -60.86 27.19 24.94
C GLN A 31 -59.73 27.70 24.02
N ARG A 32 -59.97 27.80 22.71
CA ARG A 32 -59.03 28.31 21.70
C ARG A 32 -58.76 29.82 21.77
N CYS A 33 -59.60 30.60 22.46
CA CYS A 33 -59.38 32.05 22.64
C CYS A 33 -58.30 32.35 23.69
N THR A 34 -57.65 33.51 23.59
CA THR A 34 -56.69 33.98 24.61
C THR A 34 -57.36 34.15 25.98
N LEU A 35 -56.57 33.98 27.05
CA LEU A 35 -57.06 34.09 28.43
C LEU A 35 -57.61 35.50 28.74
N GLU A 36 -56.91 36.54 28.29
CA GLU A 36 -57.35 37.95 28.35
C GLU A 36 -58.73 38.17 27.69
N SER A 37 -59.02 37.50 26.56
CA SER A 37 -60.31 37.58 25.87
C SER A 37 -61.43 36.91 26.67
N LYS A 38 -61.14 35.74 27.26
CA LYS A 38 -62.06 35.03 28.17
C LYS A 38 -62.39 35.88 29.40
N GLU A 39 -61.38 36.48 30.05
CA GLU A 39 -61.59 37.38 31.19
C GLU A 39 -62.42 38.61 30.81
N ARG A 40 -62.08 39.31 29.71
CA ARG A 40 -62.83 40.48 29.24
C ARG A 40 -64.30 40.14 28.97
N PHE A 41 -64.59 38.98 28.38
CA PHE A 41 -65.96 38.52 28.18
C PHE A 41 -66.69 38.31 29.51
N LEU A 42 -66.06 37.66 30.50
CA LEU A 42 -66.68 37.41 31.80
C LEU A 42 -66.86 38.68 32.64
N ARG A 43 -65.91 39.63 32.62
CA ARG A 43 -66.07 40.97 33.21
C ARG A 43 -67.25 41.70 32.58
N ASN A 44 -67.36 41.68 31.24
CA ASN A 44 -68.48 42.26 30.49
C ASN A 44 -69.82 41.49 30.66
N LYS A 45 -69.81 40.34 31.34
CA LYS A 45 -71.01 39.62 31.79
C LYS A 45 -71.36 39.89 33.27
N GLY A 46 -70.66 40.82 33.93
CA GLY A 46 -70.95 41.22 35.31
C GLY A 46 -70.42 40.26 36.37
N LEU A 47 -69.39 39.46 36.04
CA LEU A 47 -68.61 38.71 37.03
C LEU A 47 -67.46 39.58 37.55
N THR A 48 -67.21 39.50 38.85
CA THR A 48 -66.04 40.10 39.51
C THR A 48 -64.79 39.27 39.27
N ASP A 49 -63.60 39.88 39.39
CA ASP A 49 -62.31 39.18 39.22
C ASP A 49 -62.16 37.96 40.14
N ARG A 50 -62.74 38.00 41.35
CA ARG A 50 -62.73 36.87 42.30
C ARG A 50 -63.60 35.70 41.82
N GLU A 51 -64.73 35.98 41.18
CA GLU A 51 -65.59 34.96 40.56
C GLU A 51 -64.96 34.39 39.29
N ILE A 52 -64.28 35.23 38.51
CA ILE A 52 -63.55 34.83 37.30
C ILE A 52 -62.39 33.91 37.65
N GLN A 53 -61.57 34.27 38.65
CA GLN A 53 -60.44 33.45 39.08
C GLN A 53 -60.90 32.06 39.56
N LYS A 54 -61.94 31.99 40.40
CA LYS A 54 -62.52 30.71 40.87
C LYS A 54 -63.12 29.88 39.73
N ALA A 55 -63.61 30.52 38.66
CA ALA A 55 -64.10 29.83 37.47
C ALA A 55 -62.97 29.29 36.58
N ILE A 56 -61.86 30.03 36.45
CA ILE A 56 -60.66 29.59 35.73
C ILE A 56 -59.98 28.44 36.49
N GLU A 57 -59.84 28.55 37.80
CA GLU A 57 -59.32 27.54 38.72
C GLU A 57 -60.10 26.21 38.61
N LYS A 58 -61.43 26.24 38.82
CA LYS A 58 -62.30 25.06 38.64
C LYS A 58 -62.31 24.51 37.21
N CYS A 59 -62.02 25.32 36.19
CA CYS A 59 -61.88 24.86 34.82
C CYS A 59 -60.51 24.21 34.56
N GLY A 60 -59.45 24.67 35.21
CA GLY A 60 -58.11 24.08 35.14
C GLY A 60 -58.06 22.72 35.85
N GLU A 61 -58.60 22.63 37.05
CA GLU A 61 -58.69 21.38 37.83
C GLU A 61 -59.39 20.24 37.06
N LEU A 62 -60.43 20.58 36.29
CA LEU A 62 -61.16 19.65 35.42
C LEU A 62 -60.33 19.14 34.20
N ILE A 63 -59.23 19.81 33.87
CA ILE A 63 -58.46 19.63 32.63
C ILE A 63 -57.06 19.02 32.88
N ASP A 64 -56.44 19.33 34.02
CA ASP A 64 -54.98 19.21 34.20
C ASP A 64 -54.47 17.83 34.69
N VAL A 65 -55.35 16.94 35.16
CA VAL A 65 -54.91 15.72 35.88
C VAL A 65 -54.76 14.46 34.99
N PRO A 66 -55.56 14.26 33.91
CA PRO A 66 -55.16 13.29 32.88
C PRO A 66 -55.36 13.73 31.42
N SER A 67 -56.15 14.78 31.12
CA SER A 67 -56.70 14.96 29.77
C SER A 67 -55.70 15.51 28.76
N ILE A 68 -55.01 16.62 29.02
CA ILE A 68 -54.17 17.27 27.98
C ILE A 68 -53.10 16.32 27.41
N ALA A 69 -52.39 15.59 28.28
CA ALA A 69 -51.41 14.58 27.86
C ALA A 69 -52.05 13.44 27.07
N SER A 70 -53.27 13.05 27.45
CA SER A 70 -54.08 12.08 26.71
C SER A 70 -54.50 12.64 25.35
N ASP A 71 -55.18 13.78 25.27
CA ASP A 71 -55.74 14.35 24.03
C ASP A 71 -54.69 14.54 22.93
N PHE A 72 -53.49 15.06 23.28
CA PHE A 72 -52.38 15.16 22.31
C PHE A 72 -51.93 13.78 21.80
N MET A 73 -51.99 12.75 22.65
CA MET A 73 -51.78 11.36 22.24
C MET A 73 -53.01 10.72 21.57
N PHE A 74 -54.26 11.12 21.85
CA PHE A 74 -55.48 10.42 21.41
C PHE A 74 -55.97 10.86 20.02
N PHE A 75 -55.94 12.17 19.72
CA PHE A 75 -56.13 12.66 18.34
C PHE A 75 -55.07 12.08 17.40
N ASN A 76 -53.87 11.86 17.92
CA ASN A 76 -52.81 11.14 17.22
C ASN A 76 -53.10 9.62 17.16
N SER A 77 -53.54 8.98 18.25
CA SER A 77 -53.70 7.52 18.39
C SER A 77 -54.77 6.90 17.50
N SER A 78 -55.86 7.60 17.16
CA SER A 78 -56.86 7.03 16.23
C SER A 78 -56.28 6.79 14.81
N ARG A 79 -55.34 7.64 14.38
CA ARG A 79 -54.57 7.40 13.14
C ARG A 79 -53.29 6.60 13.41
N GLN A 80 -52.65 6.76 14.57
CA GLN A 80 -51.44 6.04 14.91
C GLN A 80 -51.65 4.58 15.32
N SER A 81 -52.84 4.13 15.71
CA SER A 81 -53.14 2.69 15.82
C SER A 81 -53.04 2.05 14.44
N TRP A 82 -53.84 2.51 13.49
CA TRP A 82 -53.79 2.06 12.09
C TRP A 82 -52.40 2.20 11.46
N LEU A 83 -51.68 3.32 11.68
CA LEU A 83 -50.30 3.48 11.20
C LEU A 83 -49.30 2.58 11.96
N ARG A 84 -49.48 2.28 13.25
CA ARG A 84 -48.61 1.34 13.99
C ARG A 84 -48.91 -0.12 13.65
N GLU A 85 -50.14 -0.44 13.29
CA GLU A 85 -50.56 -1.78 12.87
C GLU A 85 -50.17 -2.09 11.43
N ARG A 86 -50.16 -1.06 10.54
CA ARG A 86 -49.91 -1.23 9.10
C ARG A 86 -48.57 -0.66 8.64
N VAL A 87 -48.18 0.52 9.08
CA VAL A 87 -46.95 1.19 8.62
C VAL A 87 -45.73 0.82 9.46
N LEU A 88 -45.85 0.54 10.76
CA LEU A 88 -44.72 0.03 11.56
C LEU A 88 -44.13 -1.29 11.02
N PRO A 89 -44.92 -2.34 10.67
CA PRO A 89 -44.34 -3.54 10.05
C PRO A 89 -43.76 -3.25 8.65
N ILE A 90 -44.31 -2.29 7.89
CA ILE A 90 -43.71 -1.86 6.60
C ILE A 90 -42.37 -1.15 6.82
N ILE A 91 -42.24 -0.29 7.84
CA ILE A 91 -40.99 0.38 8.21
C ILE A 91 -39.97 -0.65 8.72
N VAL A 92 -40.38 -1.59 9.58
CA VAL A 92 -39.50 -2.65 10.10
C VAL A 92 -39.03 -3.57 8.96
N TYR A 93 -39.93 -4.01 8.08
CA TYR A 93 -39.58 -4.88 6.96
C TYR A 93 -38.77 -4.16 5.88
N GLY A 94 -39.06 -2.88 5.59
CA GLY A 94 -38.29 -2.05 4.69
C GLY A 94 -36.89 -1.74 5.23
N GLY A 95 -36.77 -1.42 6.52
CA GLY A 95 -35.50 -1.24 7.22
C GLY A 95 -34.68 -2.52 7.30
N PHE A 96 -35.34 -3.67 7.55
CA PHE A 96 -34.72 -4.99 7.51
C PHE A 96 -34.22 -5.35 6.11
N MET A 97 -35.04 -5.17 5.07
CA MET A 97 -34.65 -5.41 3.67
C MET A 97 -33.53 -4.47 3.22
N TYR A 98 -33.55 -3.20 3.61
CA TYR A 98 -32.45 -2.26 3.33
C TYR A 98 -31.17 -2.66 4.10
N GLY A 99 -31.31 -3.08 5.36
CA GLY A 99 -30.22 -3.64 6.16
C GLY A 99 -29.62 -4.89 5.54
N CYS A 100 -30.44 -5.85 5.08
CA CYS A 100 -30.01 -7.03 4.35
C CYS A 100 -29.37 -6.69 3.01
N TYR A 101 -29.87 -5.70 2.27
CA TYR A 101 -29.26 -5.24 1.02
C TYR A 101 -27.90 -4.56 1.27
N TRP A 102 -27.78 -3.73 2.32
CA TRP A 102 -26.53 -3.10 2.72
C TRP A 102 -25.53 -4.14 3.23
N PHE A 103 -25.96 -5.07 4.08
CA PHE A 103 -25.15 -6.19 4.57
C PHE A 103 -24.73 -7.12 3.44
N TYR A 104 -25.57 -7.38 2.44
CA TYR A 104 -25.17 -8.07 1.21
C TYR A 104 -24.10 -7.27 0.47
N LYS A 105 -24.38 -5.99 0.14
CA LYS A 105 -23.47 -5.12 -0.60
C LYS A 105 -22.14 -4.83 0.11
N ASN A 106 -22.08 -4.95 1.44
CA ASN A 106 -20.88 -4.67 2.24
C ASN A 106 -20.19 -5.96 2.71
N CYS A 107 -20.93 -6.91 3.28
CA CYS A 107 -20.37 -8.16 3.83
C CYS A 107 -20.24 -9.26 2.77
N VAL A 108 -21.22 -9.54 1.89
CA VAL A 108 -20.98 -10.53 0.80
C VAL A 108 -19.87 -10.04 -0.14
N LYS A 109 -19.84 -8.74 -0.41
CA LYS A 109 -18.77 -8.07 -1.19
C LYS A 109 -17.40 -7.97 -0.48
N HIS A 110 -17.26 -8.47 0.76
CA HIS A 110 -15.99 -8.53 1.51
C HIS A 110 -15.68 -9.93 2.08
N LEU A 111 -16.68 -10.83 2.13
CA LEU A 111 -16.59 -12.16 2.75
C LEU A 111 -16.70 -13.30 1.72
N ILE A 112 -17.34 -13.07 0.57
CA ILE A 112 -17.39 -13.99 -0.57
C ILE A 112 -16.49 -13.50 -1.72
N PHE A 113 -16.15 -12.21 -1.75
CA PHE A 113 -15.29 -11.58 -2.75
C PHE A 113 -13.79 -11.80 -2.48
N VAL A 114 -13.39 -13.07 -2.32
CA VAL A 114 -11.99 -13.52 -2.39
C VAL A 114 -11.53 -13.64 -3.86
N GLU A 115 -12.46 -13.91 -4.77
CA GLU A 115 -12.34 -13.72 -6.23
C GLU A 115 -13.50 -12.82 -6.74
N GLU A 116 -13.38 -11.97 -7.76
CA GLU A 116 -12.22 -11.55 -8.56
C GLU A 116 -12.15 -10.01 -8.68
N PRO A 117 -10.96 -9.40 -8.75
CA PRO A 117 -10.81 -8.03 -9.25
C PRO A 117 -11.13 -7.91 -10.76
N LYS A 118 -12.39 -7.56 -11.08
CA LYS A 118 -12.92 -7.05 -12.37
C LYS A 118 -12.12 -7.46 -13.64
N ARG A 119 -12.08 -8.75 -14.01
CA ARG A 119 -11.60 -9.26 -15.32
C ARG A 119 -10.43 -8.48 -15.96
N LYS A 120 -9.36 -8.32 -15.18
CA LYS A 120 -8.10 -7.64 -15.56
C LYS A 120 -6.89 -8.40 -15.03
N SER A 121 -7.01 -8.91 -13.80
CA SER A 121 -5.87 -9.33 -12.98
C SER A 121 -5.18 -10.63 -13.36
N THR A 122 -5.71 -11.48 -14.25
CA THR A 122 -4.97 -12.66 -14.75
C THR A 122 -4.01 -12.28 -15.88
N ALA A 123 -4.47 -11.47 -16.83
CA ALA A 123 -3.63 -10.94 -17.91
C ALA A 123 -2.57 -9.97 -17.35
N GLU A 124 -2.97 -8.98 -16.54
CA GLU A 124 -2.06 -8.01 -15.94
C GLU A 124 -1.02 -8.69 -15.01
N CYS A 125 -1.40 -9.76 -14.29
CA CYS A 125 -0.45 -10.57 -13.51
C CYS A 125 0.52 -11.35 -14.40
N ILE A 126 0.07 -11.95 -15.50
CA ILE A 126 0.94 -12.66 -16.45
C ILE A 126 1.91 -11.69 -17.15
N GLU A 127 1.49 -10.46 -17.43
CA GLU A 127 2.40 -9.43 -17.98
C GLU A 127 3.41 -8.93 -16.95
N GLU A 128 3.01 -8.66 -15.70
CA GLU A 128 3.96 -8.28 -14.65
C GLU A 128 4.92 -9.44 -14.30
N LEU A 129 4.46 -10.69 -14.35
CA LEU A 129 5.31 -11.88 -14.22
C LEU A 129 6.32 -11.98 -15.38
N ARG A 130 5.91 -11.79 -16.64
CA ARG A 130 6.84 -11.74 -17.79
C ARG A 130 7.86 -10.61 -17.65
N LYS A 131 7.40 -9.41 -17.32
CA LYS A 131 8.25 -8.25 -17.03
C LYS A 131 9.25 -8.52 -15.89
N SER A 132 8.83 -9.20 -14.83
CA SER A 132 9.73 -9.64 -13.75
C SER A 132 10.74 -10.71 -14.21
N LEU A 133 10.33 -11.62 -15.11
CA LEU A 133 11.19 -12.63 -15.72
C LEU A 133 12.25 -11.98 -16.64
N ASP A 134 11.87 -10.97 -17.41
CA ASP A 134 12.79 -10.22 -18.29
C ASP A 134 13.78 -9.37 -17.49
N VAL A 135 13.34 -8.76 -16.38
CA VAL A 135 14.22 -8.08 -15.41
C VAL A 135 15.16 -9.08 -14.72
N LEU A 136 14.68 -10.29 -14.40
CA LEU A 136 15.52 -11.36 -13.85
C LEU A 136 16.52 -11.91 -14.88
N ASN A 137 16.12 -12.03 -16.15
CA ASN A 137 16.99 -12.50 -17.24
C ASN A 137 18.09 -11.48 -17.57
N SER A 138 17.74 -10.20 -17.66
CA SER A 138 18.70 -9.10 -17.85
C SER A 138 19.68 -8.94 -16.67
N SER A 139 19.22 -9.10 -15.42
CA SER A 139 20.12 -9.11 -14.26
C SER A 139 21.00 -10.37 -14.19
N VAL A 140 20.48 -11.57 -14.51
CA VAL A 140 21.28 -12.81 -14.57
C VAL A 140 22.30 -12.80 -15.71
N THR A 141 21.98 -12.21 -16.87
CA THR A 141 22.93 -12.04 -17.97
C THR A 141 23.98 -10.98 -17.67
N SER A 142 23.60 -9.86 -17.02
CA SER A 142 24.56 -8.87 -16.52
C SER A 142 25.52 -9.47 -15.49
N LEU A 143 25.01 -10.22 -14.50
CA LEU A 143 25.81 -10.91 -13.49
C LEU A 143 26.73 -11.99 -14.11
N ARG A 144 26.27 -12.69 -15.16
CA ARG A 144 27.15 -13.59 -15.94
C ARG A 144 28.29 -12.84 -16.61
N ASN A 145 28.02 -11.67 -17.20
CA ASN A 145 29.04 -10.86 -17.85
C ASN A 145 30.05 -10.32 -16.82
N GLU A 146 29.59 -9.89 -15.64
CA GLU A 146 30.46 -9.45 -14.55
C GLU A 146 31.31 -10.60 -13.98
N VAL A 147 30.73 -11.78 -13.72
CA VAL A 147 31.48 -12.97 -13.28
C VAL A 147 32.50 -13.42 -14.34
N GLN A 148 32.14 -13.37 -15.63
CA GLN A 148 33.06 -13.68 -16.73
C GLN A 148 34.19 -12.64 -16.80
N ALA A 149 33.91 -11.35 -16.65
CA ALA A 149 34.91 -10.29 -16.62
C ALA A 149 35.84 -10.42 -15.40
N ALA A 150 35.30 -10.76 -14.22
CA ALA A 150 36.08 -11.04 -13.02
C ALA A 150 36.97 -12.28 -13.18
N ALA A 151 36.51 -13.33 -13.87
CA ALA A 151 37.31 -14.50 -14.21
C ALA A 151 38.47 -14.14 -15.16
N GLN A 152 38.23 -13.33 -16.20
CA GLN A 152 39.28 -12.83 -17.10
C GLN A 152 40.28 -11.93 -16.36
N HIS A 153 39.81 -11.03 -15.48
CA HIS A 153 40.67 -10.17 -14.67
C HIS A 153 41.52 -10.97 -13.68
N ASN A 154 40.99 -12.03 -13.08
CA ASN A 154 41.76 -12.96 -12.25
C ASN A 154 42.81 -13.73 -13.07
N ALA A 155 42.47 -14.18 -14.29
CA ALA A 155 43.45 -14.79 -15.20
C ALA A 155 44.61 -13.83 -15.54
N LEU A 156 44.30 -12.55 -15.82
CA LEU A 156 45.32 -11.51 -16.03
C LEU A 156 46.15 -11.23 -14.76
N ARG A 157 45.55 -11.30 -13.56
CA ARG A 157 46.32 -11.22 -12.30
C ARG A 157 47.28 -12.39 -12.12
N PHE A 158 46.89 -13.62 -12.42
CA PHE A 158 47.80 -14.77 -12.36
C PHE A 158 48.97 -14.62 -13.35
N GLN A 159 48.74 -14.07 -14.56
CA GLN A 159 49.82 -13.71 -15.48
C GLN A 159 50.74 -12.64 -14.88
N LEU A 160 50.18 -11.59 -14.27
CA LEU A 160 50.95 -10.50 -13.66
C LEU A 160 51.78 -10.98 -12.45
N ASP A 161 51.22 -11.82 -11.58
CA ASP A 161 51.96 -12.40 -10.45
C ASP A 161 53.03 -13.40 -10.90
N ASN A 162 52.81 -14.16 -11.99
CA ASN A 162 53.86 -14.96 -12.63
C ASN A 162 54.99 -14.06 -13.16
N LEU A 163 54.69 -13.05 -13.97
CA LEU A 163 55.69 -12.10 -14.48
C LEU A 163 56.44 -11.38 -13.35
N LYS A 164 55.76 -11.04 -12.26
CA LYS A 164 56.36 -10.48 -11.04
C LYS A 164 57.28 -11.47 -10.34
N SER A 165 56.96 -12.77 -10.35
CA SER A 165 57.85 -13.83 -9.86
C SER A 165 59.07 -14.04 -10.77
N ASP A 166 58.92 -13.94 -12.09
CA ASP A 166 60.01 -13.97 -13.05
C ASP A 166 60.93 -12.76 -12.89
N ILE A 167 60.37 -11.55 -12.75
CA ILE A 167 61.11 -10.32 -12.46
C ILE A 167 61.82 -10.43 -11.11
N ALA A 168 61.20 -11.02 -10.08
CA ALA A 168 61.84 -11.27 -8.80
C ALA A 168 62.96 -12.32 -8.89
N SER A 169 62.81 -13.35 -9.75
CA SER A 169 63.83 -14.36 -10.04
C SER A 169 65.01 -13.78 -10.81
N VAL A 170 64.76 -13.00 -11.87
CA VAL A 170 65.79 -12.28 -12.64
C VAL A 170 66.49 -11.25 -11.77
N LYS A 171 65.77 -10.48 -10.94
CA LYS A 171 66.37 -9.58 -9.94
C LYS A 171 67.20 -10.38 -8.92
N GLY A 172 66.70 -11.53 -8.49
CA GLY A 172 67.41 -12.47 -7.62
C GLY A 172 68.74 -12.89 -8.24
N ILE A 173 68.73 -13.42 -9.47
CA ILE A 173 69.92 -13.82 -10.23
C ILE A 173 70.87 -12.63 -10.44
N LEU A 174 70.38 -11.46 -10.84
CA LEU A 174 71.22 -10.29 -11.12
C LEU A 174 71.89 -9.72 -9.85
N LEU A 175 71.24 -9.77 -8.70
CA LEU A 175 71.83 -9.37 -7.41
C LEU A 175 72.71 -10.48 -6.81
N ASN A 176 72.31 -11.75 -6.95
CA ASN A 176 73.07 -12.92 -6.52
C ASN A 176 74.31 -13.19 -7.40
N ARG A 177 74.37 -12.63 -8.63
CA ARG A 177 75.57 -12.65 -9.47
C ARG A 177 76.73 -11.83 -8.89
N ASN A 178 76.47 -11.01 -7.87
CA ASN A 178 77.50 -10.35 -7.05
C ASN A 178 77.94 -11.24 -5.86
N GLN A 179 77.34 -12.41 -5.69
CA GLN A 179 77.68 -13.46 -4.73
C GLN A 179 78.01 -14.79 -5.45
N PHE A 180 78.83 -14.73 -6.50
CA PHE A 180 79.68 -15.89 -6.77
C PHE A 180 80.45 -16.21 -5.47
N PRO A 181 80.47 -17.47 -5.00
CA PRO A 181 81.26 -17.82 -3.83
C PRO A 181 82.72 -17.46 -4.12
N SER A 182 83.28 -16.55 -3.32
CA SER A 182 84.68 -16.14 -3.48
C SER A 182 85.55 -17.39 -3.47
N LEU A 183 86.45 -17.51 -4.46
CA LEU A 183 87.26 -18.71 -4.67
C LEU A 183 88.27 -18.88 -3.53
N LYS A 184 87.79 -19.39 -2.39
CA LYS A 184 88.58 -19.80 -1.24
C LYS A 184 89.40 -21.03 -1.61
N THR A 185 90.54 -20.77 -2.27
CA THR A 185 91.76 -21.60 -2.25
C THR A 185 91.51 -23.10 -2.12
N ARG A 186 91.04 -23.69 -3.23
CA ARG A 186 90.94 -25.12 -3.51
C ARG A 186 92.13 -25.89 -2.90
N THR A 187 91.88 -26.67 -1.84
CA THR A 187 92.87 -27.58 -1.23
C THR A 187 92.70 -29.03 -1.68
N GLU A 188 91.53 -29.41 -2.20
CA GLU A 188 91.29 -30.71 -2.84
C GLU A 188 90.61 -30.56 -4.22
N PRO A 189 90.84 -31.50 -5.17
CA PRO A 189 90.17 -31.48 -6.48
C PRO A 189 88.70 -31.91 -6.36
N PRO A 190 87.76 -31.27 -7.08
CA PRO A 190 86.37 -31.71 -7.09
C PRO A 190 86.25 -33.07 -7.77
N SER A 191 85.94 -34.11 -6.98
CA SER A 191 85.70 -35.46 -7.51
C SER A 191 84.39 -35.48 -8.30
N ILE A 192 84.47 -35.89 -9.57
CA ILE A 192 83.32 -35.96 -10.47
C ILE A 192 82.37 -37.06 -10.00
N PRO A 193 81.09 -36.76 -9.70
CA PRO A 193 80.15 -37.77 -9.22
C PRO A 193 79.93 -38.86 -10.28
N ALA A 194 79.76 -40.11 -9.82
CA ALA A 194 79.92 -41.29 -10.67
C ALA A 194 79.02 -41.34 -11.93
N TRP A 195 77.87 -40.66 -11.91
CA TRP A 195 76.97 -40.55 -13.07
C TRP A 195 77.58 -39.80 -14.27
N GLN A 196 78.52 -38.89 -14.04
CA GLN A 196 79.17 -38.11 -15.12
C GLN A 196 80.38 -38.84 -15.74
N ARG A 197 80.95 -39.87 -15.10
CA ARG A 197 82.07 -40.64 -15.68
C ARG A 197 81.62 -41.64 -16.76
N GLN A 198 80.35 -42.03 -16.76
CA GLN A 198 79.80 -43.06 -17.67
C GLN A 198 79.74 -42.60 -19.14
N SER A 199 79.81 -41.29 -19.42
CA SER A 199 79.79 -40.75 -20.79
C SER A 199 81.14 -40.77 -21.50
N GLU A 200 82.27 -40.84 -20.77
CA GLU A 200 83.61 -40.91 -21.39
C GLU A 200 83.96 -42.34 -21.82
N GLU A 201 83.59 -43.33 -21.00
CA GLU A 201 83.79 -44.76 -21.28
C GLU A 201 82.95 -45.27 -22.46
N ALA A 202 81.97 -44.48 -22.91
CA ALA A 202 81.16 -44.72 -24.12
C ALA A 202 81.74 -44.07 -25.40
N SER A 203 82.90 -43.40 -25.34
CA SER A 203 83.43 -42.59 -26.45
C SER A 203 84.88 -42.89 -26.84
N ALA A 204 85.40 -44.08 -26.50
CA ALA A 204 86.80 -44.46 -26.71
C ALA A 204 87.04 -45.93 -27.13
N THR A 205 86.26 -46.47 -28.08
CA THR A 205 86.69 -47.63 -28.92
C THR A 205 85.99 -47.59 -30.29
N GLU A 206 86.76 -47.96 -31.32
CA GLU A 206 86.55 -48.06 -32.77
C GLU A 206 85.17 -48.62 -33.22
N VAL A 207 84.45 -48.06 -34.20
CA VAL A 207 84.70 -47.87 -35.66
C VAL A 207 84.46 -49.14 -36.53
N ALA A 208 83.25 -49.25 -37.11
CA ALA A 208 82.84 -49.91 -38.40
C ALA A 208 81.29 -49.83 -38.53
N VAL A 209 80.60 -49.38 -39.60
CA VAL A 209 80.59 -49.77 -41.04
C VAL A 209 79.97 -51.18 -41.24
N GLU A 210 78.88 -51.45 -42.00
CA GLU A 210 77.92 -50.70 -42.87
C GLU A 210 76.60 -51.55 -43.02
N GLU A 211 75.51 -51.34 -43.79
CA GLU A 211 74.95 -50.39 -44.80
C GLU A 211 73.39 -50.60 -44.90
N LYS A 212 72.68 -49.98 -45.87
CA LYS A 212 71.25 -50.16 -46.28
C LYS A 212 70.15 -49.64 -45.30
N LYS A 213 68.97 -49.17 -45.75
CA LYS A 213 68.36 -49.07 -47.11
C LYS A 213 67.40 -47.87 -47.25
N LYS A 214 67.10 -47.46 -48.50
CA LYS A 214 66.04 -46.50 -48.92
C LYS A 214 64.64 -46.97 -48.41
N SER A 215 63.60 -46.14 -48.21
CA SER A 215 63.05 -45.00 -49.00
C SER A 215 62.11 -44.14 -48.10
N HIS A 216 61.47 -43.02 -48.46
CA HIS A 216 60.81 -42.61 -49.72
C HIS A 216 60.70 -41.07 -49.85
N ARG A 217 60.45 -40.54 -51.06
CA ARG A 217 60.26 -39.10 -51.36
C ARG A 217 58.95 -38.90 -52.15
N SER A 218 58.43 -37.65 -52.13
CA SER A 218 57.38 -37.06 -53.01
C SER A 218 55.94 -37.02 -52.47
N ARG A 219 55.03 -36.11 -52.89
CA ARG A 219 55.12 -34.75 -53.52
C ARG A 219 53.71 -34.15 -53.75
N SER A 220 53.49 -32.88 -53.38
CA SER A 220 52.53 -31.89 -53.98
C SER A 220 51.03 -32.18 -54.15
N GLN A 221 50.18 -31.31 -53.56
CA GLN A 221 49.13 -30.44 -54.18
C GLN A 221 48.37 -29.75 -53.02
N ARG A 222 47.92 -28.47 -53.02
CA ARG A 222 47.44 -27.46 -54.01
C ARG A 222 45.95 -27.54 -54.38
N SER A 223 45.16 -26.78 -53.63
CA SER A 223 43.98 -25.97 -54.01
C SER A 223 43.83 -24.91 -52.89
N GLU A 224 43.67 -23.59 -53.07
CA GLU A 224 43.05 -22.69 -54.07
C GLU A 224 41.56 -22.36 -53.83
N SER A 225 41.24 -21.07 -54.08
CA SER A 225 40.06 -20.29 -53.67
C SER A 225 40.00 -19.89 -52.18
N GLY A 226 39.58 -18.67 -51.82
CA GLY A 226 39.35 -17.48 -52.67
C GLY A 226 38.39 -16.46 -52.05
N GLY A 227 38.66 -15.16 -52.23
CA GLY A 227 37.71 -14.09 -51.88
C GLY A 227 38.28 -13.00 -50.98
N SER A 228 39.02 -12.05 -51.56
CA SER A 228 39.18 -10.72 -50.96
C SER A 228 37.97 -9.85 -51.34
N ASN A 229 37.39 -9.14 -50.38
CA ASN A 229 36.70 -7.88 -50.66
C ASN A 229 36.95 -6.91 -49.50
N SER A 230 37.43 -5.73 -49.87
CA SER A 230 37.44 -4.54 -49.01
C SER A 230 36.41 -3.58 -49.56
N SER A 231 35.70 -2.86 -48.71
CA SER A 231 35.02 -1.63 -49.10
C SER A 231 34.86 -0.73 -47.89
N GLU A 232 35.22 0.54 -48.06
CA GLU A 232 35.02 1.60 -47.08
C GLU A 232 33.56 2.06 -47.09
N GLY A 233 33.14 2.72 -46.00
CA GLY A 233 31.75 3.15 -45.81
C GLY A 233 31.63 4.10 -44.63
N GLU A 234 32.22 5.28 -44.72
CA GLU A 234 31.97 6.36 -43.77
C GLU A 234 30.49 6.76 -43.79
N HIS A 235 29.88 7.05 -42.63
CA HIS A 235 28.76 8.00 -42.58
C HIS A 235 28.54 8.63 -41.19
N ALA A 236 29.20 9.77 -41.00
CA ALA A 236 28.74 10.97 -40.29
C ALA A 236 27.71 10.86 -39.13
N THR A 237 28.18 11.31 -37.95
CA THR A 237 27.47 12.21 -36.99
C THR A 237 26.22 11.72 -36.23
N LYS A 238 26.34 11.70 -34.88
CA LYS A 238 25.58 12.57 -33.95
C LYS A 238 25.93 12.25 -32.48
N ASN A 239 26.81 13.03 -31.87
CA ASN A 239 27.11 13.02 -30.44
C ASN A 239 26.80 14.41 -29.84
N SER A 240 25.54 14.65 -29.49
CA SER A 240 25.08 15.96 -28.97
C SER A 240 23.83 15.83 -28.09
N ASP A 241 24.02 15.49 -26.83
CA ASP A 241 23.48 16.23 -25.68
C ASP A 241 24.24 15.78 -24.42
N SER A 242 24.83 16.74 -23.70
CA SER A 242 25.48 16.53 -22.41
C SER A 242 25.28 17.79 -21.57
N SER A 243 24.02 18.16 -21.40
CA SER A 243 23.59 19.30 -20.58
C SER A 243 24.17 19.21 -19.16
N LEU A 244 24.86 20.27 -18.75
CA LEU A 244 25.68 20.35 -17.54
C LEU A 244 25.04 21.36 -16.57
N GLU A 245 24.12 20.89 -15.73
CA GLU A 245 23.48 21.75 -14.73
C GLU A 245 24.45 22.05 -13.58
N ILE A 246 24.82 23.34 -13.46
CA ILE A 246 25.62 23.85 -12.35
C ILE A 246 24.68 24.24 -11.22
N ILE A 247 24.70 23.46 -10.13
CA ILE A 247 24.01 23.80 -8.89
C ILE A 247 24.73 24.99 -8.24
N THR A 248 23.99 26.07 -7.94
CA THR A 248 24.42 27.22 -7.13
C THR A 248 23.29 27.60 -6.18
#